data_AF-A0A7Y4ESS4-F1
#
_entry.id   AF-A0A7Y4ESS4-F1
#
_cell.length_a   1.000
_cell.length_b   1.000
_cell.length_c   1.000
_cell.angle_alpha   90.00
_cell.angle_beta   90.00
_cell.angle_gamma   90.00
#
_symmetry.space_group_name_H-M   'P 1'
#
loop_
_entity.id
_entity.type
_entity.pdbx_description
1 polymer ?
#
loop_
_entity_poly.entity_id
_entity_poly.type
_entity_poly.pdbx_seq_one_letter_code
_entity_poly.pdbx_strand_id
1 'polypeptide(L)'
;MNKIEQKLKENRNRRSRETLLSLLPELLARYLEQVDFSSDGNCLRYAAFSTWDQETDTQTTTRGPIESWKNITFKHWSDLFGTLRKFPSRDHEGWLFFATDGPYYKVKLSDLLLFLSELESFTSENETFDFGWVGSDLDCGVIAEFNHTSFCRNDFELSVWGI
;
A
#
# COMPACT_ATOMS: atom_id res chain seq x y z
N MET A 1 -7.06 -24.71 4.27
CA MET A 1 -7.61 -24.27 2.98
C MET A 1 -7.60 -25.46 2.03
N ASN A 2 -8.75 -25.81 1.46
CA ASN A 2 -8.86 -26.94 0.53
C ASN A 2 -8.44 -26.51 -0.90
N LYS A 3 -8.22 -27.48 -1.79
CA LYS A 3 -7.75 -27.25 -3.17
C LYS A 3 -8.69 -26.36 -4.00
N ILE A 4 -9.98 -26.35 -3.69
CA ILE A 4 -10.99 -25.55 -4.41
C ILE A 4 -10.88 -24.09 -3.97
N GLU A 5 -10.80 -23.83 -2.67
CA GLU A 5 -10.60 -22.49 -2.10
C GLU A 5 -9.34 -21.83 -2.65
N GLN A 6 -8.25 -22.59 -2.76
CA GLN A 6 -7.01 -22.09 -3.34
C GLN A 6 -7.19 -21.66 -4.82
N LYS A 7 -7.81 -22.51 -5.64
CA LYS A 7 -8.07 -22.18 -7.06
C LYS A 7 -9.01 -20.99 -7.23
N LEU A 8 -10.01 -20.86 -6.37
CA LEU A 8 -10.92 -19.70 -6.38
C LEU A 8 -10.16 -18.41 -6.03
N LYS A 9 -9.26 -18.47 -5.04
CA LYS A 9 -8.40 -17.35 -4.66
C LYS A 9 -7.45 -16.94 -5.80
N GLU A 10 -6.83 -17.91 -6.48
CA GLU A 10 -5.95 -17.67 -7.63
C GLU A 10 -6.72 -17.02 -8.79
N ASN A 11 -7.92 -17.50 -9.11
CA ASN A 11 -8.74 -16.91 -10.18
C ASN A 11 -9.18 -15.47 -9.85
N ARG A 12 -9.61 -15.23 -8.60
CA ARG A 12 -9.95 -13.89 -8.11
C ARG A 12 -8.76 -12.95 -8.26
N ASN A 13 -7.58 -13.35 -7.78
CA ASN A 13 -6.38 -12.54 -7.88
C ASN A 13 -5.96 -12.25 -9.32
N ARG A 14 -6.10 -13.23 -10.22
CA ARG A 14 -5.83 -13.02 -11.64
C ARG A 14 -6.75 -11.96 -12.25
N ARG A 15 -8.05 -12.03 -11.95
CA ARG A 15 -9.02 -11.02 -12.41
C ARG A 15 -8.73 -9.65 -11.80
N SER A 16 -8.46 -9.58 -10.49
CA SER A 16 -8.09 -8.33 -9.82
C SER A 16 -6.84 -7.71 -10.45
N ARG A 17 -5.83 -8.52 -10.79
CA ARG A 17 -4.63 -8.09 -11.51
C ARG A 17 -4.97 -7.52 -12.88
N GLU A 18 -5.71 -8.26 -13.70
CA GLU A 18 -6.12 -7.83 -15.05
C GLU A 18 -6.89 -6.50 -14.99
N THR A 19 -7.83 -6.36 -14.04
CA THR A 19 -8.60 -5.13 -13.84
C THR A 19 -7.71 -3.97 -13.40
N LEU A 20 -6.87 -4.17 -12.38
CA LEU A 20 -5.96 -3.12 -11.90
C LEU A 20 -5.04 -2.61 -13.02
N LEU A 21 -4.37 -3.52 -13.75
CA LEU A 21 -3.48 -3.17 -14.85
C LEU A 21 -4.18 -2.39 -15.97
N SER A 22 -5.47 -2.68 -16.22
CA SER A 22 -6.26 -1.96 -17.23
C SER A 22 -6.65 -0.53 -16.83
N LEU A 23 -6.63 -0.21 -15.53
CA LEU A 23 -6.99 1.11 -15.00
C LEU A 23 -5.75 1.98 -14.72
N LEU A 24 -4.58 1.36 -14.53
CA LEU A 24 -3.34 2.08 -14.27
C LEU A 24 -2.86 2.84 -15.51
N PRO A 25 -2.19 3.99 -15.34
CA PRO A 25 -1.47 4.66 -16.42
C PRO A 25 -0.49 3.73 -17.13
N GLU A 26 -0.40 3.85 -18.46
CA GLU A 26 0.28 2.91 -19.35
C GLU A 26 1.72 2.58 -18.90
N LEU A 27 2.48 3.56 -18.45
CA LEU A 27 3.87 3.37 -18.01
C LEU A 27 3.95 2.49 -16.75
N LEU A 28 3.11 2.78 -15.75
CA LEU A 28 3.07 2.01 -14.50
C LEU A 28 2.49 0.61 -14.74
N ALA A 29 1.44 0.49 -15.58
CA ALA A 29 0.87 -0.79 -15.95
C ALA A 29 1.93 -1.70 -16.61
N ARG A 30 2.67 -1.18 -17.61
CA ARG A 30 3.74 -1.93 -18.28
C ARG A 30 4.87 -2.34 -17.34
N TYR A 31 5.23 -1.47 -16.38
CA TYR A 31 6.21 -1.81 -15.37
C TYR A 31 5.71 -2.95 -14.48
N LEU A 32 4.49 -2.85 -13.94
CA LEU A 32 3.91 -3.88 -13.07
C LEU A 32 3.60 -5.20 -13.78
N GLU A 33 3.43 -5.19 -15.11
CA GLU A 33 3.32 -6.42 -15.90
C GLU A 33 4.62 -7.23 -15.93
N GLN A 34 5.78 -6.58 -15.78
CA GLN A 34 7.11 -7.18 -15.92
C GLN A 34 7.70 -7.64 -14.59
N VAL A 35 7.23 -7.10 -13.47
CA VAL A 35 7.71 -7.50 -12.14
C VAL A 35 7.05 -8.79 -11.65
N ASP A 36 7.75 -9.48 -10.74
CA ASP A 36 7.18 -10.63 -10.05
C ASP A 36 5.94 -10.22 -9.25
N PHE A 37 4.94 -11.09 -9.21
CA PHE A 37 3.74 -10.89 -8.40
C PHE A 37 3.39 -12.13 -7.59
N SER A 38 2.68 -11.90 -6.49
CA SER A 38 2.22 -12.94 -5.57
C SER A 38 0.79 -12.66 -5.11
N SER A 39 0.14 -13.70 -4.59
CA SER A 39 -1.14 -13.62 -3.89
C SER A 39 -1.08 -14.22 -2.48
N ASP A 40 0.14 -14.54 -2.01
CA ASP A 40 0.38 -15.02 -0.66
C ASP A 40 0.32 -13.86 0.32
N GLY A 41 -0.54 -13.96 1.35
CA GLY A 41 -0.68 -12.94 2.38
C GLY A 41 0.62 -12.71 3.18
N ASN A 42 1.55 -13.66 3.16
CA ASN A 42 2.88 -13.48 3.76
C ASN A 42 3.69 -12.34 3.13
N CYS A 43 3.34 -11.89 1.91
CA CYS A 43 3.92 -10.69 1.30
C CYS A 43 3.64 -9.43 2.12
N LEU A 44 2.53 -9.39 2.87
CA LEU A 44 2.13 -8.26 3.72
C LEU A 44 2.50 -8.46 5.20
N ARG A 45 3.40 -9.39 5.53
CA ARG A 45 3.76 -9.69 6.94
C ARG A 45 4.26 -8.48 7.73
N TYR A 46 4.84 -7.48 7.05
CA TYR A 46 5.30 -6.26 7.69
C TYR A 46 4.29 -5.10 7.63
N ALA A 47 3.15 -5.26 6.95
CA ALA A 47 2.14 -4.20 6.87
C ALA A 47 1.63 -3.79 8.26
N ALA A 48 1.71 -2.49 8.53
CA ALA A 48 1.39 -1.88 9.81
C ALA A 48 0.38 -0.75 9.63
N PHE A 49 -0.88 -1.14 9.48
CA PHE A 49 -2.02 -0.22 9.33
C PHE A 49 -2.29 0.51 10.63
N SER A 50 -2.74 1.76 10.56
CA SER A 50 -3.13 2.51 11.75
C SER A 50 -4.36 1.88 12.40
N THR A 51 -4.40 1.87 13.72
CA THR A 51 -5.56 1.41 14.49
C THR A 51 -5.61 2.13 15.83
N TRP A 52 -6.70 1.97 16.59
CA TRP A 52 -6.86 2.59 17.90
C TRP A 52 -6.86 1.53 18.99
N ASP A 53 -5.95 1.66 19.94
CA ASP A 53 -5.99 0.87 21.16
C ASP A 53 -7.04 1.47 22.11
N GLN A 54 -8.11 0.72 22.36
CA GLN A 54 -9.21 1.17 23.23
C GLN A 54 -8.84 1.17 24.72
N GLU A 55 -7.85 0.37 25.14
CA GLU A 55 -7.46 0.28 26.54
C GLU A 55 -6.57 1.45 26.94
N THR A 56 -5.61 1.81 26.08
CA THR A 56 -4.68 2.91 26.33
C THR A 56 -5.14 4.24 25.74
N ASP A 57 -6.21 4.24 24.95
CA ASP A 57 -6.76 5.39 24.22
C ASP A 57 -5.69 6.08 23.35
N THR A 58 -4.95 5.27 22.59
CA THR A 58 -3.84 5.74 21.75
C THR A 58 -3.86 5.10 20.37
N GLN A 59 -3.48 5.88 19.36
CA GLN A 59 -3.22 5.34 18.02
C GLN A 59 -2.02 4.38 18.07
N THR A 60 -2.18 3.21 17.47
CA THR A 60 -1.17 2.14 17.36
C THR A 60 -1.25 1.50 15.97
N THR A 61 -0.63 0.34 15.79
CA THR A 61 -0.70 -0.41 14.53
C THR A 61 -1.39 -1.76 14.70
N THR A 62 -1.85 -2.36 13.60
CA THR A 62 -2.37 -3.74 13.58
C THR A 62 -1.37 -4.80 14.06
N ARG A 63 -0.09 -4.46 14.16
CA ARG A 63 0.99 -5.32 14.68
C ARG A 63 1.42 -4.92 16.10
N GLY A 64 0.76 -3.95 16.73
CA GLY A 64 1.18 -3.35 18.00
C GLY A 64 2.26 -2.27 17.83
N PRO A 65 3.07 -1.99 18.86
CA PRO A 65 4.12 -0.98 18.79
C PRO A 65 5.21 -1.35 17.77
N ILE A 66 5.52 -0.43 16.86
CA ILE A 66 6.59 -0.57 15.87
C ILE A 66 7.57 0.60 16.03
N GLU A 67 8.86 0.28 16.03
CA GLU A 67 9.91 1.28 16.11
C GLU A 67 9.83 2.25 14.92
N SER A 68 10.00 3.55 15.19
CA SER A 68 9.98 4.62 14.18
C SER A 68 8.67 4.79 13.39
N TRP A 69 7.60 4.08 13.77
CA TRP A 69 6.31 4.22 13.10
C TRP A 69 5.72 5.60 13.32
N LYS A 70 5.26 6.21 12.24
CA LYS A 70 4.60 7.52 12.22
C LYS A 70 3.39 7.43 11.31
N ASN A 71 2.27 8.00 11.77
CA ASN A 71 1.09 8.24 10.95
C ASN A 71 0.92 9.76 10.81
N ILE A 72 0.88 10.23 9.57
CA ILE A 72 0.77 11.65 9.23
C ILE A 72 -0.55 11.85 8.51
N THR A 73 -1.34 12.81 8.96
CA THR A 73 -2.65 13.11 8.38
C THR A 73 -2.60 14.33 7.46
N PHE A 74 -3.37 14.27 6.36
CA PHE A 74 -3.43 15.30 5.33
C PHE A 74 -4.87 15.58 4.93
N LYS A 75 -5.17 16.86 4.66
CA LYS A 75 -6.47 17.27 4.11
C LYS A 75 -6.57 17.05 2.61
N HIS A 76 -5.44 17.12 1.92
CA HIS A 76 -5.37 16.99 0.47
C HIS A 76 -4.44 15.83 0.10
N TRP A 77 -4.90 15.02 -0.85
CA TRP A 77 -4.16 13.86 -1.32
C TRP A 77 -2.80 14.22 -1.94
N SER A 78 -2.74 15.35 -2.63
CA SER A 78 -1.51 15.89 -3.20
C SER A 78 -0.45 16.24 -2.14
N ASP A 79 -0.84 16.63 -0.93
CA ASP A 79 0.10 16.92 0.16
C ASP A 79 0.76 15.64 0.69
N LEU A 80 0.00 14.53 0.72
CA LEU A 80 0.52 13.21 1.06
C LEU A 80 1.56 12.76 0.02
N PHE A 81 1.23 12.87 -1.27
CA PHE A 81 2.18 12.58 -2.35
C PHE A 81 3.40 13.51 -2.32
N GLY A 82 3.20 14.78 -1.98
CA GLY A 82 4.29 15.73 -1.73
C GLY A 82 5.22 15.31 -0.58
N THR A 83 4.72 14.56 0.40
CA THR A 83 5.52 13.98 1.49
C THR A 83 6.24 12.72 1.04
N LEU A 84 5.56 11.80 0.34
CA LEU A 84 6.17 10.60 -0.24
C LEU A 84 7.38 10.91 -1.13
N ARG A 85 7.28 11.95 -1.97
CA ARG A 85 8.37 12.39 -2.86
C ARG A 85 9.66 12.81 -2.12
N LYS A 86 9.58 13.12 -0.82
CA LYS A 86 10.73 13.54 0.00
C LYS A 86 11.44 12.35 0.65
N PHE A 87 10.90 11.14 0.54
CA PHE A 87 11.52 9.97 1.15
C PHE A 87 12.85 9.65 0.46
N PRO A 88 13.84 9.13 1.21
CA PRO A 88 15.09 8.73 0.61
C PRO A 88 14.82 7.63 -0.42
N SER A 89 15.35 7.81 -1.63
CA SER A 89 15.38 6.73 -2.61
C SER A 89 16.29 5.63 -2.09
N ARG A 90 15.71 4.43 -1.87
CA ARG A 90 16.42 3.24 -1.41
C ARG A 90 16.08 2.09 -2.34
N ASP A 91 17.07 1.26 -2.64
CA ASP A 91 16.89 0.07 -3.50
C ASP A 91 16.40 -1.16 -2.72
N HIS A 92 15.69 -0.96 -1.62
CA HIS A 92 15.05 -2.04 -0.89
C HIS A 92 13.92 -2.62 -1.74
N GLU A 93 13.88 -3.94 -1.89
CA GLU A 93 12.77 -4.64 -2.52
C GLU A 93 11.61 -4.79 -1.54
N GLY A 94 10.40 -4.64 -2.03
CA GLY A 94 9.18 -4.81 -1.25
C GLY A 94 7.98 -5.17 -2.10
N TRP A 95 6.84 -5.29 -1.44
CA TRP A 95 5.57 -5.68 -2.02
C TRP A 95 4.66 -4.46 -2.08
N LEU A 96 4.45 -3.95 -3.29
CA LEU A 96 3.43 -2.96 -3.60
C LEU A 96 2.06 -3.64 -3.64
N PHE A 97 1.07 -3.04 -3.01
CA PHE A 97 -0.29 -3.53 -2.97
C PHE A 97 -1.29 -2.37 -3.04
N PHE A 98 -2.45 -2.64 -3.64
CA PHE A 98 -3.60 -1.73 -3.71
C PHE A 98 -4.79 -2.27 -2.90
N ALA A 99 -4.68 -3.51 -2.43
CA ALA A 99 -5.65 -4.18 -1.58
C ALA A 99 -4.96 -5.26 -0.75
N THR A 100 -5.52 -5.58 0.42
CA THR A 100 -4.97 -6.57 1.37
C THR A 100 -5.25 -8.02 0.99
N ASP A 101 -6.00 -8.27 -0.10
CA ASP A 101 -6.26 -9.61 -0.65
C ASP A 101 -5.43 -9.94 -1.90
N GLY A 102 -4.60 -8.99 -2.35
CA GLY A 102 -3.73 -9.09 -3.51
C GLY A 102 -4.38 -8.62 -4.82
N PRO A 103 -3.62 -8.61 -5.92
CA PRO A 103 -2.23 -9.08 -6.06
C PRO A 103 -1.19 -8.14 -5.42
N TYR A 104 -0.02 -8.69 -5.09
CA TYR A 104 1.14 -7.98 -4.57
C TYR A 104 2.28 -8.00 -5.59
N TYR A 105 2.86 -6.84 -5.88
CA TYR A 105 3.89 -6.68 -6.90
C TYR A 105 5.24 -6.42 -6.26
N LYS A 106 6.27 -7.14 -6.70
CA LYS A 106 7.63 -6.98 -6.19
C LYS A 106 8.26 -5.74 -6.82
N VAL A 107 8.38 -4.66 -6.05
CA VAL A 107 8.79 -3.33 -6.52
C VAL A 107 9.84 -2.78 -5.57
N LYS A 108 10.86 -2.09 -6.09
CA LYS A 108 11.81 -1.36 -5.24
C LYS A 108 11.18 -0.06 -4.76
N LEU A 109 11.55 0.39 -3.56
CA LEU A 109 11.09 1.70 -3.09
C LEU A 109 11.53 2.83 -4.03
N SER A 110 12.75 2.78 -4.56
CA SER A 110 13.23 3.72 -5.59
C SER A 110 12.33 3.76 -6.83
N ASP A 111 11.92 2.61 -7.34
CA ASP A 111 11.00 2.51 -8.50
C ASP A 111 9.60 3.05 -8.15
N LEU A 112 9.07 2.73 -6.96
CA LEU A 112 7.79 3.28 -6.49
C LEU A 112 7.81 4.82 -6.50
N LEU A 113 8.90 5.41 -6.00
CA LEU A 113 9.06 6.87 -5.96
C LEU A 113 9.09 7.51 -7.35
N LEU A 114 9.58 6.79 -8.38
CA LEU A 114 9.57 7.26 -9.77
C LEU A 114 8.16 7.32 -10.36
N PHE A 115 7.26 6.43 -9.95
CA PHE A 115 5.88 6.33 -10.45
C PHE A 115 4.83 7.05 -9.59
N LEU A 116 5.25 7.92 -8.66
CA LEU A 116 4.31 8.61 -7.78
C LEU A 116 3.31 9.49 -8.52
N SER A 117 3.69 10.09 -9.65
CA SER A 117 2.77 10.93 -10.43
C SER A 117 1.66 10.09 -11.09
N GLU A 118 2.01 8.93 -11.61
CA GLU A 118 1.07 7.96 -12.17
C GLU A 118 0.15 7.39 -11.08
N LEU A 119 0.69 7.09 -9.90
CA LEU A 119 -0.12 6.66 -8.76
C LEU A 119 -1.08 7.76 -8.30
N GLU A 120 -0.63 9.02 -8.21
CA GLU A 120 -1.48 10.15 -7.81
C GLU A 120 -2.64 10.36 -8.79
N SER A 121 -2.38 10.30 -10.11
CA SER A 121 -3.41 10.38 -11.15
C SER A 121 -4.38 9.19 -11.07
N PHE A 122 -3.86 7.96 -11.01
CA PHE A 122 -4.68 6.74 -10.90
C PHE A 122 -5.65 6.79 -9.71
N THR A 123 -5.10 7.04 -8.51
CA THR A 123 -5.87 7.03 -7.26
C THR A 123 -6.93 8.13 -7.22
N SER A 124 -6.62 9.31 -7.78
CA SER A 124 -7.55 10.44 -7.86
C SER A 124 -8.67 10.20 -8.89
N GLU A 125 -8.34 9.69 -10.08
CA GLU A 125 -9.30 9.48 -11.17
C GLU A 125 -10.30 8.34 -10.87
N ASN A 126 -9.85 7.33 -10.11
CA ASN A 126 -10.66 6.17 -9.76
C ASN A 126 -11.25 6.25 -8.35
N GLU A 127 -11.02 7.35 -7.62
CA GLU A 127 -11.42 7.52 -6.21
C GLU A 127 -10.96 6.33 -5.33
N THR A 128 -9.76 5.81 -5.61
CA THR A 128 -9.16 4.66 -4.90
C THR A 128 -7.90 5.13 -4.18
N PHE A 129 -8.05 5.55 -2.93
CA PHE A 129 -6.99 6.24 -2.18
C PHE A 129 -6.15 5.33 -1.29
N ASP A 130 -6.26 4.01 -1.47
CA ASP A 130 -5.59 3.03 -0.63
C ASP A 130 -4.50 2.30 -1.43
N PHE A 131 -3.26 2.43 -0.99
CA PHE A 131 -2.14 1.64 -1.47
C PHE A 131 -1.04 1.56 -0.42
N GLY A 132 -0.16 0.58 -0.55
CA GLY A 132 1.00 0.49 0.31
C GLY A 132 2.15 -0.28 -0.32
N TRP A 133 3.31 -0.10 0.28
CA TRP A 133 4.52 -0.83 -0.04
C TRP A 133 5.18 -1.25 1.26
N VAL A 134 5.53 -2.53 1.36
CA VAL A 134 6.18 -3.08 2.56
C VAL A 134 7.42 -3.84 2.16
N GLY A 135 8.48 -3.76 2.97
CA GLY A 135 9.73 -4.46 2.72
C GLY A 135 9.49 -5.95 2.51
N SER A 136 10.25 -6.54 1.59
CA SER A 136 10.14 -7.98 1.31
C SER A 136 10.80 -8.80 2.42
N ASP A 137 11.92 -8.30 2.95
CA ASP A 137 12.75 -8.94 3.98
C ASP A 137 13.12 -8.01 5.14
N LEU A 138 12.72 -6.74 5.08
CA LEU A 138 12.98 -5.73 6.09
C LEU A 138 11.67 -5.26 6.71
N ASP A 139 11.67 -5.01 8.01
CA ASP A 139 10.52 -4.40 8.70
C ASP A 139 10.47 -2.90 8.44
N CYS A 140 10.06 -2.57 7.22
CA CYS A 140 9.85 -1.20 6.77
C CYS A 140 8.64 -1.13 5.85
N GLY A 141 8.10 0.06 5.68
CA GLY A 141 7.02 0.26 4.74
C GLY A 141 6.39 1.63 4.79
N VAL A 142 5.50 1.82 3.82
CA VAL A 142 4.66 2.98 3.68
C VAL A 142 3.27 2.55 3.27
N ILE A 143 2.25 3.08 3.92
CA ILE A 143 0.84 2.80 3.60
C ILE A 143 0.11 4.14 3.55
N ALA A 144 -0.53 4.40 2.42
CA ALA A 144 -1.39 5.54 2.21
C ALA A 144 -2.85 5.06 2.19
N GLU A 145 -3.69 5.69 3.00
CA GLU A 145 -5.09 5.27 3.18
C GLU A 145 -5.99 6.48 3.27
N PHE A 146 -7.26 6.31 2.89
CA PHE A 146 -8.30 7.29 3.17
C PHE A 146 -9.16 6.85 4.34
N ASN A 147 -9.07 7.57 5.45
CA ASN A 147 -9.80 7.22 6.66
C ASN A 147 -11.20 7.84 6.64
N HIS A 148 -12.21 7.01 6.35
CA HIS A 148 -13.61 7.36 6.53
C HIS A 148 -14.06 7.07 7.97
N THR A 149 -13.95 8.05 8.86
CA THR A 149 -14.64 7.98 10.15
C THR A 149 -15.94 8.80 10.14
N SER A 150 -17.02 8.22 10.64
CA SER A 150 -18.35 8.84 10.69
C SER A 150 -18.42 10.09 11.59
N PHE A 151 -17.38 10.38 12.38
CA PHE A 151 -17.44 11.35 13.47
C PHE A 151 -16.45 12.50 13.40
N CYS A 152 -15.28 12.39 12.76
CA CYS A 152 -14.35 13.53 12.65
C CYS A 152 -13.35 13.34 11.51
N ARG A 153 -13.59 14.08 10.40
CA ARG A 153 -12.69 14.38 9.28
C ARG A 153 -12.34 13.20 8.36
N ASN A 154 -12.72 13.35 7.10
CA ASN A 154 -12.16 12.60 5.99
C ASN A 154 -10.73 13.10 5.79
N ASP A 155 -9.77 12.42 6.41
CA ASP A 155 -8.35 12.74 6.29
C ASP A 155 -7.63 11.61 5.54
N PHE A 156 -6.63 11.97 4.75
CA PHE A 156 -5.71 11.02 4.15
C PHE A 156 -4.60 10.73 5.15
N GLU A 157 -4.25 9.46 5.32
CA GLU A 157 -3.23 9.02 6.26
C GLU A 157 -2.04 8.45 5.52
N LEU A 158 -0.83 8.77 6.01
CA LEU A 158 0.42 8.16 5.57
C LEU A 158 1.10 7.52 6.77
N SER A 159 1.04 6.19 6.84
CA SER A 159 1.76 5.38 7.83
C SER A 159 3.14 5.01 7.27
N VAL A 160 4.21 5.24 8.04
CA VAL A 160 5.61 5.05 7.60
C VAL A 160 6.45 4.49 8.74
N TRP A 161 7.33 3.53 8.46
CA TRP A 161 8.31 3.02 9.43
C TRP A 161 9.54 2.45 8.71
N GLY A 162 10.71 2.51 9.35
CA GLY A 162 11.94 1.88 8.86
C GLY A 162 12.53 2.46 7.55
N ILE A 163 12.04 3.62 7.09
CA ILE A 163 12.47 4.33 5.86
C ILE A 163 13.27 5.59 6.18
#